data_AF-A0A939DUA9-F1
#
_entry.id   AF-A0A939DUA9-F1
#
_cell.length_a   1.000
_cell.length_b   1.000
_cell.length_c   1.000
_cell.angle_alpha   90.00
_cell.angle_beta   90.00
_cell.angle_gamma   90.00
#
_symmetry.space_group_name_H-M   'P 1'
#
loop_
_entity.id
_entity.type
_entity.pdbx_description
1 polymer ?
#
loop_
_entity_poly.entity_id
_entity_poly.type
_entity_poly.pdbx_seq_one_letter_code
_entity_poly.pdbx_strand_id
1 'polypeptide(L)'
;MTNVFDVAALGSRVRLAFDDDVPTATVEAVRGAWIDAALRTPGAPDALVPVTAEREADAMAERLSVEVTLAALRQRRGELLMFHAAGIADARGRVAAFVGPSGRGKTTLARAIGQHFGYVSDETVGAEPGGRVLPYRKPLSVVRRGAPKQQVAPRAFGLVGADDVRLRLEALTILDRDATVETPIVESVDFCDAVAEIVPQMSYLADLSAPLQTLASTVDRIGGFTRLRYSDVESVAPLLPGLLDHRGAGATWHAVPAAQGTVLGGRYTAAPVLDAVRFGDRAVLFTGRRVQVLDGIAPVVWDALRAGHDLDGVIAAVTDEFGEPPHGDARMIVESTMDQLVGEGILAGA
;
A
#
# COMPACT_ATOMS: atom_id res chain seq x y z
N MET A 1 9.49 -33.47 19.77
CA MET A 1 9.73 -32.50 18.68
C MET A 1 9.66 -31.11 19.29
N THR A 2 10.48 -30.15 18.87
CA THR A 2 10.38 -28.78 19.40
C THR A 2 9.01 -28.20 19.06
N ASN A 3 8.26 -27.74 20.06
CA ASN A 3 6.90 -27.20 19.93
C ASN A 3 6.85 -25.80 19.28
N VAL A 4 7.88 -25.47 18.49
CA VAL A 4 8.06 -24.17 17.84
C VAL A 4 8.42 -24.33 16.37
N PHE A 5 8.04 -23.36 15.57
CA PHE A 5 8.31 -23.28 14.15
C PHE A 5 8.51 -21.83 13.73
N ASP A 6 9.62 -21.54 13.03
CA ASP A 6 9.95 -20.18 12.62
C ASP A 6 9.63 -19.98 11.15
N VAL A 7 8.95 -18.88 10.83
CA VAL A 7 8.63 -18.46 9.47
C VAL A 7 9.17 -17.07 9.17
N ALA A 8 9.57 -16.85 7.92
CA ALA A 8 9.98 -15.56 7.38
C ALA A 8 8.74 -14.79 6.91
N ALA A 9 8.54 -13.59 7.45
CA ALA A 9 7.48 -12.70 7.03
C ALA A 9 8.01 -11.27 6.96
N LEU A 10 8.09 -10.72 5.74
CA LEU A 10 8.61 -9.37 5.49
C LEU A 10 9.99 -9.17 6.14
N GLY A 11 10.88 -10.15 5.96
CA GLY A 11 12.23 -10.16 6.53
C GLY A 11 12.32 -10.40 8.04
N SER A 12 11.20 -10.53 8.75
CA SER A 12 11.16 -10.84 10.18
C SER A 12 11.05 -12.35 10.42
N ARG A 13 11.64 -12.84 11.50
CA ARG A 13 11.43 -14.18 12.04
C ARG A 13 10.25 -14.17 13.00
N VAL A 14 9.14 -14.73 12.55
CA VAL A 14 7.96 -14.95 13.39
C VAL A 14 7.99 -16.39 13.89
N ARG A 15 7.98 -16.58 15.21
CA ARG A 15 7.95 -17.90 15.85
C ARG A 15 6.51 -18.28 16.18
N LEU A 16 6.06 -19.37 15.60
CA LEU A 16 4.82 -20.05 15.96
C LEU A 16 5.14 -20.97 17.14
N ALA A 17 4.55 -20.70 18.30
CA ALA A 17 4.69 -21.53 19.49
C ALA A 17 3.39 -22.28 19.71
N PHE A 18 3.40 -23.59 19.46
CA PHE A 18 2.23 -24.43 19.63
C PHE A 18 2.08 -24.79 21.11
N ASP A 19 0.85 -24.79 21.61
CA ASP A 19 0.55 -25.32 22.93
C ASP A 19 0.67 -26.85 22.94
N ASP A 20 0.86 -27.43 24.13
CA ASP A 20 1.07 -28.88 24.27
C ASP A 20 -0.18 -29.71 23.93
N ASP A 21 -1.36 -29.09 23.92
CA ASP A 21 -2.64 -29.70 23.58
C ASP A 21 -2.97 -29.66 22.08
N VAL A 22 -2.15 -28.98 21.26
CA VAL A 22 -2.31 -28.97 19.80
C VAL A 22 -1.94 -30.34 19.24
N PRO A 23 -2.83 -31.03 18.51
CA PRO A 23 -2.54 -32.34 17.96
C PRO A 23 -1.34 -32.33 17.00
N THR A 24 -0.46 -33.33 17.08
CA THR A 24 0.73 -33.45 16.21
C THR A 24 0.39 -33.34 14.73
N ALA A 25 -0.71 -33.97 14.29
CA ALA A 25 -1.17 -33.91 12.90
C ALA A 25 -1.52 -32.47 12.46
N THR A 26 -2.07 -31.66 13.37
CA THR A 26 -2.35 -30.25 13.13
C THR A 26 -1.06 -29.45 13.01
N VAL A 27 -0.09 -29.69 13.90
CA VAL A 27 1.25 -29.07 13.83
C VAL A 27 1.93 -29.38 12.49
N GLU A 28 1.88 -30.64 12.05
CA GLU A 28 2.44 -31.07 10.76
C GLU A 28 1.72 -30.41 9.57
N ALA A 29 0.39 -30.31 9.61
CA ALA A 29 -0.39 -29.63 8.58
C ALA A 29 -0.03 -28.15 8.47
N VAL A 30 0.12 -27.44 9.61
CA VAL A 30 0.58 -26.05 9.65
C VAL A 30 1.98 -25.93 9.07
N ARG A 31 2.93 -26.77 9.50
CA ARG A 31 4.31 -26.76 8.94
C ARG A 31 4.30 -27.00 7.43
N GLY A 32 3.46 -27.91 6.95
CA GLY A 32 3.29 -28.20 5.53
C GLY A 32 2.75 -27.00 4.75
N ALA A 33 1.73 -26.32 5.27
CA ALA A 33 1.15 -25.14 4.64
C ALA A 33 2.17 -23.98 4.55
N TRP A 34 3.00 -23.80 5.57
CA TRP A 34 3.95 -22.69 5.69
C TRP A 34 5.35 -22.99 5.16
N ILE A 35 5.55 -24.13 4.49
CA ILE A 35 6.88 -24.62 4.11
C ILE A 35 7.68 -23.63 3.24
N ASP A 36 7.00 -22.81 2.42
CA ASP A 36 7.63 -21.80 1.56
C ASP A 36 8.09 -20.53 2.29
N ALA A 37 7.65 -20.36 3.54
CA ALA A 37 8.13 -19.32 4.45
C ALA A 37 9.03 -19.89 5.56
N ALA A 38 9.24 -21.21 5.63
CA ALA A 38 9.95 -21.85 6.73
C ALA A 38 11.41 -21.41 6.83
N LEU A 39 11.84 -20.96 8.01
CA LEU A 39 13.23 -20.66 8.30
C LEU A 39 13.96 -21.92 8.77
N ARG A 40 15.03 -22.29 8.07
CA ARG A 40 15.83 -23.49 8.39
C ARG A 40 16.95 -23.22 9.38
N THR A 41 17.41 -21.98 9.48
CA THR A 41 18.49 -21.59 10.38
C THR A 41 17.91 -21.20 11.74
N PRO A 42 18.54 -21.60 12.87
CA PRO A 42 18.18 -21.13 14.20
C PRO A 42 18.35 -19.61 14.34
N GLY A 43 17.57 -18.98 15.23
CA GLY A 43 17.69 -17.56 15.55
C GLY A 43 16.73 -17.13 16.65
N ALA A 44 16.97 -15.98 17.26
CA ALA A 44 16.01 -15.34 18.16
C ALA A 44 14.83 -14.80 17.35
N PRO A 45 13.58 -14.99 17.81
CA PRO A 45 12.40 -14.50 17.09
C PRO A 45 12.25 -13.00 17.24
N ASP A 46 11.82 -12.34 16.17
CA ASP A 46 11.42 -10.93 16.20
C ASP A 46 10.00 -10.78 16.77
N ALA A 47 9.14 -11.78 16.53
CA ALA A 47 7.78 -11.85 17.07
C ALA A 47 7.40 -13.29 17.45
N LEU A 48 6.53 -13.43 18.44
CA LEU A 48 5.97 -14.70 18.90
C LEU A 48 4.45 -14.72 18.63
N VAL A 49 3.97 -15.80 18.01
CA VAL A 49 2.55 -16.05 17.79
C VAL A 49 2.19 -17.37 18.49
N PRO A 50 1.40 -17.35 19.57
CA PRO A 50 0.94 -18.56 20.23
C PRO A 50 -0.10 -19.26 19.35
N VAL A 51 -0.01 -20.58 19.22
CA VAL A 51 -0.95 -21.42 18.47
C VAL A 51 -1.66 -22.33 19.45
N THR A 52 -2.90 -21.98 19.74
CA THR A 52 -3.77 -22.69 20.67
C THR A 52 -4.62 -23.72 19.94
N ALA A 53 -4.98 -24.82 20.59
CA ALA A 53 -5.89 -25.79 19.99
C ALA A 53 -7.28 -25.19 19.72
N GLU A 54 -7.87 -25.56 18.57
CA GLU A 54 -9.26 -25.26 18.24
C GLU A 54 -9.98 -26.52 17.75
N ARG A 55 -11.32 -26.51 17.83
CA ARG A 55 -12.15 -27.64 17.37
C ARG A 55 -12.03 -27.87 15.87
N GLU A 56 -11.86 -26.81 15.08
CA GLU A 56 -11.76 -26.87 13.63
C GLU A 56 -10.36 -26.45 13.18
N ALA A 57 -9.58 -27.39 12.64
CA ALA A 57 -8.19 -27.14 12.22
C ALA A 57 -8.08 -26.08 11.11
N ASP A 58 -9.04 -26.04 10.18
CA ASP A 58 -9.04 -25.06 9.08
C ASP A 58 -9.30 -23.64 9.61
N ALA A 59 -10.17 -23.47 10.62
CA ALA A 59 -10.42 -22.19 11.27
C ALA A 59 -9.17 -21.69 12.03
N MET A 60 -8.51 -22.58 12.76
CA MET A 60 -7.23 -22.31 13.42
C MET A 60 -6.16 -21.86 12.43
N ALA A 61 -6.03 -22.56 11.29
CA ALA A 61 -5.05 -22.23 10.27
C ALA A 61 -5.32 -20.87 9.61
N GLU A 62 -6.59 -20.55 9.34
CA GLU A 62 -7.01 -19.24 8.82
C GLU A 62 -6.67 -18.11 9.82
N ARG A 63 -7.03 -18.28 11.10
CA ARG A 63 -6.66 -17.31 12.15
C ARG A 63 -5.15 -17.13 12.26
N LEU A 64 -4.39 -18.23 12.26
CA LEU A 64 -2.94 -18.21 12.34
C LEU A 64 -2.31 -17.41 11.19
N SER A 65 -2.83 -17.55 9.96
CA SER A 65 -2.40 -16.73 8.83
C SER A 65 -2.59 -15.24 9.07
N VAL A 66 -3.72 -14.84 9.66
CA VAL A 66 -3.98 -13.43 9.98
C VAL A 66 -3.03 -12.94 11.09
N GLU A 67 -2.87 -13.72 12.16
CA GLU A 67 -2.02 -13.36 13.29
C GLU A 67 -0.54 -13.20 12.91
N VAL A 68 -0.02 -14.10 12.08
CA VAL A 68 1.36 -13.99 11.56
C VAL A 68 1.52 -12.75 10.67
N THR A 69 0.56 -12.47 9.77
CA THR A 69 0.59 -11.25 8.96
C THR A 69 0.60 -10.01 9.84
N LEU A 70 -0.31 -9.91 10.82
CA LEU A 70 -0.38 -8.76 11.72
C LEU A 70 0.89 -8.61 12.57
N ALA A 71 1.47 -9.70 13.07
CA ALA A 71 2.72 -9.68 13.80
C ALA A 71 3.87 -9.13 12.93
N ALA A 72 3.99 -9.60 11.69
CA ALA A 72 4.99 -9.13 10.74
C ALA A 72 4.82 -7.65 10.38
N LEU A 73 3.59 -7.21 10.10
CA LEU A 73 3.27 -5.81 9.80
C LEU A 73 3.63 -4.88 10.97
N ARG A 74 3.28 -5.27 12.20
CA ARG A 74 3.62 -4.50 13.42
C ARG A 74 5.12 -4.39 13.62
N GLN A 75 5.86 -5.47 13.36
CA GLN A 75 7.32 -5.49 13.47
C GLN A 75 8.00 -4.56 12.47
N ARG A 76 7.33 -4.26 11.34
CA ARG A 76 7.85 -3.42 10.25
C ARG A 76 7.25 -2.02 10.18
N ARG A 77 6.44 -1.67 11.18
CA ARG A 77 5.85 -0.35 11.34
C ARG A 77 6.95 0.72 11.42
N GLY A 78 6.82 1.76 10.60
CA GLY A 78 7.80 2.84 10.53
C GLY A 78 9.05 2.53 9.69
N GLU A 79 9.17 1.31 9.13
CA GLU A 79 10.35 0.90 8.34
C GLU A 79 10.03 0.67 6.86
N LEU A 80 8.86 0.12 6.53
CA LEU A 80 8.52 -0.32 5.18
C LEU A 80 7.29 0.40 4.62
N LEU A 81 7.30 0.64 3.31
CA LEU A 81 6.07 0.82 2.54
C LEU A 81 5.43 -0.56 2.37
N MET A 82 4.29 -0.79 3.03
CA MET A 82 3.61 -2.09 3.03
C MET A 82 2.29 -1.99 2.27
N PHE A 83 2.28 -2.50 1.05
CA PHE A 83 1.12 -2.49 0.15
C PHE A 83 0.34 -3.79 0.29
N HIS A 84 -0.98 -3.70 0.40
CA HIS A 84 -1.90 -4.82 0.24
C HIS A 84 -1.97 -5.21 -1.24
N ALA A 85 -1.00 -5.99 -1.66
CA ALA A 85 -0.67 -6.23 -3.06
C ALA A 85 -0.23 -7.67 -3.29
N ALA A 86 -0.41 -8.15 -4.52
CA ALA A 86 0.30 -9.32 -5.00
C ALA A 86 1.66 -8.88 -5.57
N GLY A 87 2.73 -9.60 -5.22
CA GLY A 87 4.09 -9.33 -5.69
C GLY A 87 4.59 -10.46 -6.59
N ILE A 88 5.02 -10.11 -7.80
CA ILE A 88 5.62 -11.02 -8.77
C ILE A 88 6.97 -10.47 -9.23
N ALA A 89 7.98 -11.32 -9.27
CA ALA A 89 9.35 -10.98 -9.62
C ALA A 89 9.77 -11.62 -10.96
N ASP A 90 10.51 -10.89 -11.79
CA ASP A 90 11.24 -11.50 -12.89
C ASP A 90 12.51 -12.24 -12.41
N ALA A 91 13.19 -12.92 -13.33
CA ALA A 91 14.42 -13.66 -13.03
C ALA A 91 15.59 -12.78 -12.54
N ARG A 92 15.49 -11.44 -12.70
CA ARG A 92 16.49 -10.47 -12.22
C ARG A 92 16.15 -9.93 -10.83
N GLY A 93 15.02 -10.34 -10.25
CA GLY A 93 14.53 -9.87 -8.96
C GLY A 93 13.77 -8.55 -9.03
N ARG A 94 13.36 -8.09 -10.22
CA ARG A 94 12.52 -6.88 -10.35
C ARG A 94 11.07 -7.25 -10.07
N VAL A 95 10.46 -6.56 -9.11
CA VAL A 95 9.14 -6.87 -8.56
C VAL A 95 8.11 -5.88 -9.07
N ALA A 96 7.03 -6.41 -9.64
CA ALA A 96 5.78 -5.69 -9.84
C ALA A 96 4.85 -5.98 -8.66
N ALA A 97 4.38 -4.92 -8.02
CA ALA A 97 3.37 -4.99 -6.97
C ALA A 97 2.01 -4.56 -7.55
N PHE A 98 1.08 -5.52 -7.57
CA PHE A 98 -0.28 -5.36 -8.05
C PHE A 98 -1.21 -5.01 -6.88
N VAL A 99 -1.55 -3.74 -6.77
CA VAL A 99 -2.37 -3.18 -5.68
C VAL A 99 -3.83 -3.15 -6.10
N GLY A 100 -4.73 -3.39 -5.15
CA GLY A 100 -6.15 -3.19 -5.36
C GLY A 100 -6.96 -3.68 -4.17
N PRO A 101 -8.22 -3.24 -4.01
CA PRO A 101 -9.10 -3.72 -2.96
C PRO A 101 -9.20 -5.25 -2.86
N SER A 102 -9.64 -5.74 -1.70
CA SER A 102 -10.00 -7.16 -1.56
C SER A 102 -11.04 -7.55 -2.62
N GLY A 103 -10.92 -8.76 -3.18
CA GLY A 103 -11.82 -9.24 -4.24
C GLY A 103 -11.46 -8.80 -5.67
N ARG A 104 -10.50 -7.89 -5.89
CA ARG A 104 -10.03 -7.49 -7.22
C ARG A 104 -9.05 -8.48 -7.89
N GLY A 105 -9.04 -9.73 -7.44
CA GLY A 105 -8.31 -10.81 -8.11
C GLY A 105 -6.81 -10.90 -7.84
N LYS A 106 -6.24 -10.18 -6.84
CA LYS A 106 -4.81 -10.25 -6.49
C LYS A 106 -4.28 -11.69 -6.30
N THR A 107 -4.94 -12.47 -5.44
CA THR A 107 -4.55 -13.89 -5.22
C THR A 107 -4.72 -14.72 -6.48
N THR A 108 -5.77 -14.48 -7.28
CA THR A 108 -5.98 -15.17 -8.55
C THR A 108 -4.86 -14.85 -9.55
N LEU A 109 -4.48 -13.58 -9.67
CA LEU A 109 -3.40 -13.09 -10.50
C LEU A 109 -2.05 -13.64 -10.04
N ALA A 110 -1.76 -13.60 -8.73
CA ALA A 110 -0.53 -14.14 -8.17
C ALA A 110 -0.37 -15.64 -8.46
N ARG A 111 -1.47 -16.40 -8.41
CA ARG A 111 -1.49 -17.83 -8.72
C ARG A 111 -1.28 -18.11 -10.20
N ALA A 112 -1.90 -17.34 -11.08
CA ALA A 112 -1.76 -17.53 -12.52
C ALA A 112 -0.34 -17.16 -13.00
N ILE A 113 0.15 -15.99 -12.59
CA ILE A 113 1.43 -15.47 -13.09
C ILE A 113 2.63 -16.08 -12.34
N GLY A 114 2.48 -16.41 -11.06
CA GLY A 114 3.55 -16.97 -10.23
C GLY A 114 3.99 -18.40 -10.60
N GLN A 115 3.33 -19.03 -11.57
CA GLN A 115 3.80 -20.28 -12.19
C GLN A 115 4.88 -20.03 -13.25
N HIS A 116 4.95 -18.82 -13.80
CA HIS A 116 5.89 -18.43 -14.85
C HIS A 116 7.00 -17.49 -14.34
N PHE A 117 6.76 -16.84 -13.20
CA PHE A 117 7.61 -15.83 -12.60
C PHE A 117 7.79 -16.07 -11.10
N GLY A 118 8.75 -15.39 -10.48
CA GLY A 118 9.04 -15.54 -9.06
C GLY A 118 7.90 -15.04 -8.18
N TYR A 119 7.32 -15.92 -7.36
CA TYR A 119 6.31 -15.56 -6.38
C TYR A 119 6.92 -14.84 -5.17
N VAL A 120 6.41 -13.65 -4.84
CA VAL A 120 6.85 -12.86 -3.68
C VAL A 120 5.81 -12.88 -2.55
N SER A 121 4.56 -12.57 -2.88
CA SER A 121 3.41 -12.61 -1.97
C SER A 121 2.09 -12.50 -2.75
N ASP A 122 0.98 -12.98 -2.19
CA ASP A 122 -0.38 -12.76 -2.71
C ASP A 122 -1.16 -11.70 -1.92
N GLU A 123 -0.65 -11.27 -0.76
CA GLU A 123 -1.36 -10.38 0.17
C GLU A 123 -0.58 -9.11 0.53
N THR A 124 0.73 -9.18 0.78
CA THR A 124 1.49 -8.00 1.21
C THR A 124 2.85 -7.93 0.55
N VAL A 125 3.12 -6.80 -0.09
CA VAL A 125 4.45 -6.44 -0.58
C VAL A 125 5.01 -5.35 0.32
N GLY A 126 6.06 -5.66 1.06
CA GLY A 126 6.83 -4.69 1.85
C GLY A 126 8.09 -4.26 1.11
N ALA A 127 8.26 -2.96 0.91
CA ALA A 127 9.44 -2.36 0.32
C ALA A 127 10.12 -1.39 1.30
N GLU A 128 11.42 -1.53 1.49
CA GLU A 128 12.25 -0.54 2.16
C GLU A 128 12.28 0.77 1.32
N PRO A 129 12.52 1.96 1.91
CA PRO A 129 12.59 3.22 1.16
C PRO A 129 13.58 3.20 -0.03
N GLY A 130 14.65 2.41 0.07
CA GLY A 130 15.62 2.17 -1.00
C GLY A 130 15.15 1.22 -2.12
N GLY A 131 13.89 0.77 -2.07
CA GLY A 131 13.25 -0.08 -3.07
C GLY A 131 13.47 -1.57 -2.90
N ARG A 132 14.22 -2.02 -1.89
CA ARG A 132 14.39 -3.45 -1.63
C ARG A 132 13.09 -4.06 -1.14
N VAL A 133 12.68 -5.17 -1.74
CA VAL A 133 11.47 -5.90 -1.36
C VAL A 133 11.81 -7.06 -0.43
N LEU A 134 11.01 -7.23 0.62
CA LEU A 134 11.10 -8.36 1.54
C LEU A 134 9.99 -9.37 1.21
N PRO A 135 10.33 -10.63 0.89
CA PRO A 135 9.33 -11.62 0.52
C PRO A 135 8.43 -12.00 1.71
N TYR A 136 7.20 -12.39 1.40
CA TYR A 136 6.27 -12.94 2.38
C TYR A 136 5.38 -14.00 1.73
N ARG A 137 5.87 -15.25 1.78
CA ARG A 137 5.27 -16.41 1.10
C ARG A 137 4.46 -17.28 2.05
N LYS A 138 3.52 -16.65 2.74
CA LYS A 138 2.55 -17.36 3.57
C LYS A 138 1.68 -18.33 2.74
N PRO A 139 0.92 -19.23 3.39
CA PRO A 139 -0.09 -20.03 2.71
C PRO A 139 -1.12 -19.16 1.97
N LEU A 140 -1.62 -19.68 0.85
CA LEU A 140 -2.74 -19.10 0.12
C LEU A 140 -4.05 -19.60 0.72
N SER A 141 -4.96 -18.67 1.00
CA SER A 141 -6.29 -18.96 1.50
C SER A 141 -7.23 -19.36 0.35
N VAL A 142 -7.53 -20.65 0.23
CA VAL A 142 -8.40 -21.20 -0.82
C VAL A 142 -9.84 -21.27 -0.32
N VAL A 143 -10.74 -20.58 -1.01
CA VAL A 143 -12.17 -20.58 -0.67
C VAL A 143 -12.78 -21.96 -0.90
N ARG A 144 -13.51 -22.46 0.10
CA ARG A 144 -14.30 -23.69 0.05
C ARG A 144 -15.77 -23.36 0.34
N ARG A 145 -16.70 -24.04 -0.33
CA ARG A 145 -18.14 -23.79 -0.12
C ARG A 145 -18.56 -24.31 1.26
N GLY A 146 -19.08 -23.41 2.10
CA GLY A 146 -19.67 -23.77 3.41
C GLY A 146 -18.66 -24.22 4.47
N ALA A 147 -17.37 -23.96 4.27
CA ALA A 147 -16.30 -24.32 5.19
C ALA A 147 -15.26 -23.19 5.29
N PRO A 148 -14.45 -23.13 6.38
CA PRO A 148 -13.33 -22.20 6.49
C PRO A 148 -12.35 -22.32 5.30
N LYS A 149 -11.56 -21.27 5.05
CA LYS A 149 -10.63 -21.28 3.92
C LYS A 149 -9.48 -22.22 4.22
N GLN A 150 -9.20 -23.12 3.29
CA GLN A 150 -8.05 -24.00 3.42
C GLN A 150 -6.77 -23.19 3.19
N GLN A 151 -5.81 -23.35 4.09
CA GLN A 151 -4.47 -22.80 3.96
C GLN A 151 -3.58 -23.78 3.19
N VAL A 152 -3.12 -23.38 2.01
CA VAL A 152 -2.33 -24.25 1.12
C VAL A 152 -1.00 -23.58 0.78
N ALA A 153 0.09 -24.36 0.83
CA ALA A 153 1.42 -23.87 0.50
C ALA A 153 1.51 -23.34 -0.94
N PRO A 154 2.19 -22.21 -1.20
CA PRO A 154 2.44 -21.71 -2.55
C PRO A 154 2.94 -22.77 -3.53
N ARG A 155 3.92 -23.60 -3.12
CA ARG A 155 4.48 -24.64 -3.98
C ARG A 155 3.48 -25.70 -4.44
N ALA A 156 2.39 -25.91 -3.70
CA ALA A 156 1.35 -26.87 -4.10
C ALA A 156 0.57 -26.39 -5.34
N PHE A 157 0.65 -25.09 -5.66
CA PHE A 157 0.14 -24.51 -6.89
C PHE A 157 1.21 -24.33 -7.98
N GLY A 158 2.41 -24.88 -7.78
CA GLY A 158 3.55 -24.69 -8.69
C GLY A 158 4.20 -23.31 -8.56
N LEU A 159 3.90 -22.54 -7.51
CA LEU A 159 4.49 -21.22 -7.30
C LEU A 159 5.89 -21.38 -6.69
N VAL A 160 6.88 -20.82 -7.38
CA VAL A 160 8.29 -20.88 -6.95
C VAL A 160 8.76 -19.49 -6.56
N GLY A 161 9.48 -19.42 -5.44
CA GLY A 161 10.07 -18.18 -4.96
C GLY A 161 11.25 -17.69 -5.80
N ALA A 162 11.53 -16.39 -5.73
CA ALA A 162 12.77 -15.80 -6.21
C ALA A 162 13.81 -15.67 -5.07
N ASP A 163 14.33 -16.81 -4.61
CA ASP A 163 15.20 -16.89 -3.41
C ASP A 163 16.67 -16.50 -3.64
N ASP A 164 17.18 -16.75 -4.85
CA ASP A 164 18.60 -16.58 -5.15
C ASP A 164 18.95 -15.16 -5.63
N VAL A 165 17.98 -14.25 -5.64
CA VAL A 165 18.14 -12.88 -6.16
C VAL A 165 17.62 -11.85 -5.18
N ARG A 166 18.26 -10.68 -5.14
CA ARG A 166 17.78 -9.55 -4.34
C ARG A 166 16.56 -8.94 -5.02
N LEU A 167 15.43 -8.94 -4.32
CA LEU A 167 14.19 -8.36 -4.81
C LEU A 167 14.19 -6.82 -4.72
N ARG A 168 13.73 -6.15 -5.77
CA ARG A 168 13.58 -4.70 -5.86
C ARG A 168 12.24 -4.31 -6.48
N LEU A 169 11.54 -3.37 -5.88
CA LEU A 169 10.29 -2.84 -6.43
C LEU A 169 10.60 -1.99 -7.67
N GLU A 170 9.98 -2.35 -8.79
CA GLU A 170 10.17 -1.69 -10.09
C GLU A 170 8.85 -1.32 -10.77
N ALA A 171 7.71 -1.79 -10.25
CA ALA A 171 6.39 -1.35 -10.71
C ALA A 171 5.36 -1.37 -9.58
N LEU A 172 4.54 -0.33 -9.51
CA LEU A 172 3.33 -0.26 -8.69
C LEU A 172 2.12 -0.12 -9.61
N THR A 173 1.34 -1.19 -9.72
CA THR A 173 0.26 -1.30 -10.69
C THR A 173 -1.08 -1.46 -9.97
N ILE A 174 -2.01 -0.56 -10.23
CA ILE A 174 -3.39 -0.62 -9.76
C ILE A 174 -4.16 -1.62 -10.63
N LEU A 175 -4.78 -2.62 -10.01
CA LEU A 175 -5.62 -3.59 -10.69
C LEU A 175 -7.04 -3.06 -10.86
N ASP A 176 -7.47 -2.98 -12.10
CA ASP A 176 -8.85 -2.70 -12.45
C ASP A 176 -9.42 -3.83 -13.32
N ARG A 177 -10.10 -4.78 -12.66
CA ARG A 177 -10.73 -5.89 -13.37
C ARG A 177 -12.02 -5.41 -14.04
N ASP A 178 -12.05 -5.47 -15.36
CA ASP A 178 -13.16 -5.04 -16.22
C ASP A 178 -13.49 -6.13 -17.25
N ALA A 179 -14.69 -6.71 -17.14
CA ALA A 179 -15.13 -7.80 -18.01
C ALA A 179 -15.42 -7.35 -19.45
N THR A 180 -15.51 -6.05 -19.70
CA THR A 180 -15.77 -5.49 -21.04
C THR A 180 -14.50 -5.29 -21.86
N VAL A 181 -13.33 -5.39 -21.22
CA VAL A 181 -12.04 -5.22 -21.88
C VAL A 181 -11.61 -6.54 -22.53
N GLU A 182 -11.50 -6.54 -23.86
CA GLU A 182 -11.04 -7.72 -24.62
C GLU A 182 -9.52 -7.93 -24.53
N THR A 183 -8.76 -6.84 -24.57
CA THR A 183 -7.28 -6.86 -24.49
C THR A 183 -6.81 -6.00 -23.33
N PRO A 184 -5.92 -6.48 -22.46
CA PRO A 184 -5.49 -5.72 -21.29
C PRO A 184 -4.82 -4.40 -21.68
N ILE A 185 -5.15 -3.34 -20.94
CA ILE A 185 -4.66 -1.97 -21.17
C ILE A 185 -3.81 -1.56 -19.97
N VAL A 186 -2.63 -1.04 -20.25
CA VAL A 186 -1.73 -0.44 -19.25
C VAL A 186 -1.64 1.05 -19.54
N GLU A 187 -1.98 1.87 -18.55
CA GLU A 187 -1.90 3.33 -18.62
C GLU A 187 -1.13 3.87 -17.42
N SER A 188 -0.38 4.96 -17.63
CA SER A 188 0.21 5.72 -16.53
C SER A 188 -0.89 6.44 -15.76
N VAL A 189 -0.73 6.53 -14.44
CA VAL A 189 -1.67 7.25 -13.57
C VAL A 189 -0.92 8.36 -12.86
N ASP A 190 -1.51 9.55 -12.85
CA ASP A 190 -0.99 10.67 -12.08
C ASP A 190 -0.89 10.31 -10.58
N PHE A 191 0.14 10.84 -9.91
CA PHE A 191 0.36 10.53 -8.49
C PHE A 191 -0.82 10.96 -7.63
N CYS A 192 -1.33 12.18 -7.84
CA CYS A 192 -2.42 12.74 -7.04
C CYS A 192 -3.72 11.95 -7.26
N ASP A 193 -3.94 11.38 -8.45
CA ASP A 193 -5.11 10.55 -8.72
C ASP A 193 -4.96 9.13 -8.14
N ALA A 194 -3.75 8.55 -8.19
CA ALA A 194 -3.48 7.21 -7.69
C ALA A 194 -3.44 7.12 -6.16
N VAL A 195 -2.91 8.15 -5.49
CA VAL A 195 -2.61 8.10 -4.04
C VAL A 195 -3.86 7.87 -3.19
N ALA A 196 -4.99 8.46 -3.58
CA ALA A 196 -6.27 8.28 -2.89
C ALA A 196 -6.79 6.83 -2.94
N GLU A 197 -6.45 6.09 -4.00
CA GLU A 197 -6.80 4.66 -4.15
C GLU A 197 -5.78 3.74 -3.46
N ILE A 198 -4.48 4.07 -3.55
CA ILE A 198 -3.38 3.26 -3.03
C ILE A 198 -3.29 3.31 -1.51
N VAL A 199 -3.38 4.50 -0.90
CA VAL A 199 -3.14 4.68 0.54
C VAL A 199 -4.08 3.87 1.43
N PRO A 200 -5.40 3.75 1.12
CA PRO A 200 -6.29 2.83 1.83
C PRO A 200 -5.85 1.36 1.77
N GLN A 201 -5.06 0.99 0.75
CA GLN A 201 -4.47 -0.34 0.58
C GLN A 201 -3.07 -0.44 1.20
N MET A 202 -2.65 0.50 2.06
CA MET A 202 -1.35 0.46 2.73
C MET A 202 -1.49 0.26 4.24
N SER A 203 -0.59 -0.54 4.82
CA SER A 203 -0.50 -0.75 6.26
C SER A 203 0.53 0.18 6.88
N TYR A 204 0.18 0.82 8.00
CA TYR A 204 1.10 1.63 8.83
C TYR A 204 1.84 2.77 8.08
N LEU A 205 1.28 3.29 6.98
CA LEU A 205 1.91 4.38 6.23
C LEU A 205 2.16 5.61 7.12
N ALA A 206 1.17 6.00 7.94
CA ALA A 206 1.26 7.13 8.86
C ALA A 206 2.32 6.99 9.96
N ASP A 207 2.92 5.80 10.13
CA ASP A 207 3.94 5.55 11.13
C ASP A 207 5.36 5.78 10.56
N LEU A 208 5.50 6.06 9.26
CA LEU A 208 6.76 6.52 8.65
C LEU A 208 7.07 7.97 9.06
N SER A 209 8.34 8.36 9.03
CA SER A 209 8.78 9.72 9.36
C SER A 209 8.32 10.79 8.35
N ALA A 210 8.30 10.45 7.07
CA ALA A 210 7.81 11.29 5.98
C ALA A 210 7.01 10.43 4.98
N PRO A 211 5.78 10.02 5.33
CA PRO A 211 5.05 8.99 4.61
C PRO A 211 4.79 9.29 3.12
N LEU A 212 4.28 10.48 2.79
CA LEU A 212 3.98 10.88 1.42
C LEU A 212 5.26 11.14 0.63
N GLN A 213 6.28 11.74 1.24
CA GLN A 213 7.57 11.95 0.59
C GLN A 213 8.27 10.62 0.28
N THR A 214 8.18 9.64 1.19
CA THR A 214 8.75 8.30 0.99
C THR A 214 8.03 7.56 -0.13
N LEU A 215 6.70 7.68 -0.19
CA LEU A 215 5.89 7.13 -1.28
C LEU A 215 6.20 7.82 -2.60
N ALA A 216 6.21 9.15 -2.66
CA ALA A 216 6.52 9.95 -3.84
C ALA A 216 7.92 9.63 -4.39
N SER A 217 8.95 9.60 -3.52
CA SER A 217 10.32 9.22 -3.89
C SER A 217 10.40 7.80 -4.46
N THR A 218 9.63 6.87 -3.88
CA THR A 218 9.60 5.47 -4.35
C THR A 218 8.93 5.37 -5.70
N VAL A 219 7.80 6.06 -5.89
CA VAL A 219 7.03 6.08 -7.14
C VAL A 219 7.82 6.75 -8.26
N ASP A 220 8.48 7.87 -7.98
CA ASP A 220 9.34 8.58 -8.94
C ASP A 220 10.48 7.67 -9.44
N ARG A 221 11.16 6.98 -8.53
CA ARG A 221 12.24 6.03 -8.87
C ARG A 221 11.80 4.91 -9.81
N ILE A 222 10.57 4.39 -9.63
CA ILE A 222 10.05 3.29 -10.43
C ILE A 222 9.30 3.76 -11.69
N GLY A 223 9.25 5.07 -11.94
CA GLY A 223 8.63 5.64 -13.14
C GLY A 223 7.12 5.84 -13.06
N GLY A 224 6.56 6.03 -11.87
CA GLY A 224 5.14 6.35 -11.67
C GLY A 224 4.26 5.15 -11.33
N PHE A 225 2.97 5.43 -11.14
CA PHE A 225 1.95 4.40 -11.04
C PHE A 225 1.46 4.00 -12.43
N THR A 226 1.09 2.74 -12.58
CA THR A 226 0.32 2.27 -13.74
C THR A 226 -1.03 1.74 -13.28
N ARG A 227 -2.04 1.78 -14.16
CA ARG A 227 -3.30 1.05 -14.01
C ARG A 227 -3.35 -0.02 -15.08
N LEU A 228 -3.68 -1.24 -14.66
CA LEU A 228 -3.89 -2.39 -15.51
C LEU A 228 -5.38 -2.70 -15.54
N ARG A 229 -6.02 -2.41 -16.68
CA ARG A 229 -7.39 -2.80 -16.98
C ARG A 229 -7.40 -4.14 -17.70
N TYR A 230 -8.09 -5.14 -17.17
CA TYR A 230 -8.06 -6.50 -17.73
C TYR A 230 -9.31 -7.32 -17.36
N SER A 231 -9.66 -8.29 -18.20
CA SER A 231 -10.77 -9.23 -17.95
C SER A 231 -10.29 -10.58 -17.42
N ASP A 232 -9.19 -11.08 -17.98
CA ASP A 232 -8.59 -12.39 -17.69
C ASP A 232 -7.14 -12.28 -17.19
N VAL A 233 -6.81 -13.03 -16.14
CA VAL A 233 -5.49 -13.03 -15.49
C VAL A 233 -4.40 -13.63 -16.38
N GLU A 234 -4.74 -14.55 -17.28
CA GLU A 234 -3.76 -15.16 -18.19
C GLU A 234 -3.18 -14.14 -19.17
N SER A 235 -3.96 -13.13 -19.53
CA SER A 235 -3.53 -12.03 -20.41
C SER A 235 -2.51 -11.09 -19.79
N VAL A 236 -2.30 -11.16 -18.46
CA VAL A 236 -1.42 -10.25 -17.72
C VAL A 236 0.04 -10.72 -17.74
N ALA A 237 0.30 -12.04 -17.73
CA ALA A 237 1.65 -12.57 -17.67
C ALA A 237 2.58 -12.04 -18.79
N PRO A 238 2.14 -11.93 -20.06
CA PRO A 238 2.96 -11.35 -21.13
C PRO A 238 3.30 -9.87 -20.94
N LEU A 239 2.54 -9.13 -20.13
CA LEU A 239 2.74 -7.69 -19.90
C LEU A 239 3.79 -7.39 -18.83
N LEU A 240 4.16 -8.38 -18.01
CA LEU A 240 5.04 -8.16 -16.86
C LEU A 240 6.38 -7.51 -17.25
N PRO A 241 7.10 -7.93 -18.32
CA PRO A 241 8.33 -7.25 -18.73
C PRO A 241 8.10 -5.77 -19.05
N GLY A 242 7.02 -5.45 -19.77
CA GLY A 242 6.67 -4.07 -20.12
C GLY A 242 6.29 -3.22 -18.90
N LEU A 243 5.61 -3.80 -17.91
CA LEU A 243 5.34 -3.13 -16.63
C LEU A 243 6.63 -2.81 -15.87
N LEU A 244 7.58 -3.76 -15.82
CA LEU A 244 8.86 -3.59 -15.13
C LEU A 244 9.82 -2.62 -15.85
N ASP A 245 9.67 -2.50 -17.17
CA ASP A 245 10.43 -1.55 -18.02
C ASP A 245 9.74 -0.19 -18.14
N HIS A 246 8.51 -0.04 -17.62
CA HIS A 246 7.77 1.22 -17.69
C HIS A 246 8.55 2.35 -17.01
N ARG A 247 8.70 3.46 -17.71
CA ARG A 247 9.29 4.69 -17.18
C ARG A 247 8.40 5.85 -17.61
N GLY A 248 7.46 6.22 -16.74
CA GLY A 248 6.67 7.43 -16.92
C GLY A 248 7.54 8.69 -16.84
N ALA A 249 7.02 9.80 -17.34
CA ALA A 249 7.62 11.10 -17.08
C ALA A 249 7.53 11.35 -15.57
N GLY A 250 8.66 11.40 -14.88
CA GLY A 250 8.70 11.70 -13.45
C GLY A 250 8.05 13.05 -13.19
N ALA A 251 7.01 13.07 -12.36
CA ALA A 251 6.38 14.32 -11.95
C ALA A 251 7.30 15.01 -10.94
N THR A 252 7.68 16.26 -11.22
CA THR A 252 8.51 17.02 -10.27
C THR A 252 7.66 17.36 -9.05
N TRP A 253 8.13 16.94 -7.89
CA TRP A 253 7.47 17.20 -6.61
C TRP A 253 8.44 17.78 -5.60
N HIS A 254 7.90 18.45 -4.59
CA HIS A 254 8.66 18.90 -3.43
C HIS A 254 7.88 18.71 -2.14
N ALA A 255 8.61 18.49 -1.05
CA ALA A 255 8.03 18.42 0.28
C ALA A 255 7.46 19.79 0.67
N VAL A 256 6.24 19.80 1.21
CA VAL A 256 5.69 20.97 1.86
C VAL A 256 5.92 20.81 3.36
N PRO A 257 6.61 21.74 4.05
CA PRO A 257 6.89 21.62 5.47
C PRO A 257 5.59 21.34 6.26
N ALA A 258 5.60 20.40 7.20
CA ALA A 258 4.43 20.14 8.02
C ALA A 258 4.04 21.40 8.83
N ALA A 259 2.79 21.86 8.69
CA ALA A 259 2.28 22.94 9.51
C ALA A 259 1.98 22.37 10.92
N GLN A 260 2.75 22.78 11.92
CA GLN A 260 2.37 22.53 13.32
C GLN A 260 1.21 23.46 13.64
N GLY A 261 0.02 22.89 13.90
CA GLY A 261 -1.26 23.56 14.14
C GLY A 261 -1.14 25.04 14.49
N THR A 262 -1.10 25.88 13.45
CA THR A 262 -0.98 27.33 13.60
C THR A 262 -2.39 27.88 13.52
N VAL A 263 -2.75 28.77 14.43
CA VAL A 263 -4.02 29.50 14.38
C VAL A 263 -3.93 30.52 13.24
N LEU A 264 -4.82 30.44 12.25
CA LEU A 264 -4.74 31.22 11.01
C LEU A 264 -5.84 32.30 10.98
N GLY A 265 -5.46 33.56 11.08
CA GLY A 265 -6.38 34.67 10.77
C GLY A 265 -7.69 34.72 11.59
N GLY A 266 -7.68 34.29 12.86
CA GLY A 266 -8.75 34.54 13.84
C GLY A 266 -10.09 33.79 13.66
N ARG A 267 -10.37 33.17 12.50
CA ARG A 267 -11.60 32.36 12.25
C ARG A 267 -11.35 30.94 11.76
N TYR A 268 -10.19 30.64 11.18
CA TYR A 268 -9.87 29.31 10.67
C TYR A 268 -8.57 28.81 11.28
N THR A 269 -8.41 27.51 11.48
CA THR A 269 -7.16 26.93 11.97
C THR A 269 -6.80 25.75 11.08
N ALA A 270 -5.57 25.69 10.57
CA ALA A 270 -5.17 24.51 9.81
C ALA A 270 -5.14 23.28 10.72
N ALA A 271 -5.75 22.20 10.26
CA ALA A 271 -5.63 20.92 10.93
C ALA A 271 -4.15 20.46 10.92
N PRO A 272 -3.72 19.71 11.95
CA PRO A 272 -2.39 19.11 11.95
C PRO A 272 -2.19 18.22 10.71
N VAL A 273 -1.20 18.58 9.90
CA VAL A 273 -0.80 17.81 8.71
C VAL A 273 0.44 16.99 9.08
N LEU A 274 0.35 15.67 8.94
CA LEU A 274 1.45 14.75 9.23
C LEU A 274 2.57 14.90 8.20
N ASP A 275 2.20 14.98 6.92
CA ASP A 275 3.11 15.13 5.79
C ASP A 275 2.36 15.72 4.60
N ALA A 276 3.07 16.41 3.72
CA ALA A 276 2.50 16.99 2.52
C ALA A 276 3.54 17.09 1.40
N VAL A 277 3.07 16.90 0.17
CA VAL A 277 3.87 17.01 -1.05
C VAL A 277 3.11 17.82 -2.10
N ARG A 278 3.84 18.60 -2.88
CA ARG A 278 3.32 19.44 -3.96
C ARG A 278 3.72 18.87 -5.31
N PHE A 279 2.77 18.76 -6.23
CA PHE A 279 2.94 18.33 -7.62
C PHE A 279 2.36 19.40 -8.55
N GLY A 280 3.20 20.31 -9.03
CA GLY A 280 2.71 21.47 -9.78
C GLY A 280 1.77 22.34 -8.95
N ASP A 281 0.56 22.54 -9.44
CA ASP A 281 -0.54 23.24 -8.75
C ASP A 281 -1.22 22.38 -7.69
N ARG A 282 -1.24 21.06 -7.83
CA ARG A 282 -1.89 20.14 -6.87
C ARG A 282 -1.06 19.88 -5.63
N ALA A 283 -1.71 19.64 -4.49
CA ALA A 283 -1.05 19.15 -3.27
C ALA A 283 -1.71 17.88 -2.75
N VAL A 284 -0.90 17.04 -2.10
CA VAL A 284 -1.36 15.86 -1.38
C VAL A 284 -1.00 16.02 0.08
N LEU A 285 -2.00 15.97 0.95
CA LEU A 285 -1.88 16.16 2.39
C LEU A 285 -2.21 14.86 3.10
N PHE A 286 -1.49 14.58 4.17
CA PHE A 286 -1.80 13.48 5.07
C PHE A 286 -2.33 14.04 6.40
N THR A 287 -3.64 13.94 6.63
CA THR A 287 -4.35 14.48 7.80
C THR A 287 -5.16 13.37 8.46
N GLY A 288 -5.19 13.29 9.80
CA GLY A 288 -6.11 12.39 10.51
C GLY A 288 -6.12 10.91 10.06
N ARG A 289 -4.99 10.37 9.58
CA ARG A 289 -4.83 9.05 8.96
C ARG A 289 -5.51 8.86 7.58
N ARG A 290 -5.83 9.94 6.87
CA ARG A 290 -6.33 9.95 5.49
C ARG A 290 -5.45 10.82 4.61
N VAL A 291 -5.49 10.56 3.32
CA VAL A 291 -4.85 11.40 2.32
C VAL A 291 -5.90 12.21 1.59
N GLN A 292 -5.63 13.50 1.42
CA GLN A 292 -6.49 14.46 0.75
C GLN A 292 -5.70 15.14 -0.35
N VAL A 293 -6.34 15.27 -1.51
CA VAL A 293 -5.75 15.90 -2.69
C VAL A 293 -6.41 17.26 -2.85
N LEU A 294 -5.61 18.32 -2.87
CA LEU A 294 -6.05 19.67 -3.15
C LEU A 294 -5.76 20.00 -4.61
N ASP A 295 -6.75 20.61 -5.25
CA ASP A 295 -6.74 20.94 -6.67
C ASP A 295 -7.40 22.32 -6.89
N GLY A 296 -7.24 22.89 -8.08
CA GLY A 296 -7.70 24.23 -8.41
C GLY A 296 -7.11 25.29 -7.46
N ILE A 297 -7.97 26.10 -6.85
CA ILE A 297 -7.51 27.20 -5.97
C ILE A 297 -7.21 26.75 -4.53
N ALA A 298 -7.68 25.56 -4.11
CA ALA A 298 -7.51 25.05 -2.74
C ALA A 298 -6.04 24.95 -2.28
N PRO A 299 -5.08 24.48 -3.11
CA PRO A 299 -3.65 24.68 -2.97
C PRO A 299 -3.19 26.04 -2.42
N VAL A 300 -3.61 27.12 -3.09
CA VAL A 300 -3.20 28.50 -2.80
C VAL A 300 -3.90 29.02 -1.57
N VAL A 301 -5.19 28.71 -1.41
CA VAL A 301 -5.96 29.02 -0.19
C VAL A 301 -5.27 28.42 1.04
N TRP A 302 -4.88 27.15 0.97
CA TRP A 302 -4.21 26.47 2.08
C TRP A 302 -2.83 27.07 2.39
N ASP A 303 -2.03 27.41 1.37
CA ASP A 303 -0.72 28.03 1.55
C ASP A 303 -0.81 29.45 2.13
N ALA A 304 -1.71 30.28 1.59
CA ALA A 304 -1.94 31.64 2.08
C ALA A 304 -2.42 31.63 3.54
N LEU A 305 -3.36 30.74 3.87
CA LEU A 305 -3.79 30.56 5.26
C LEU A 305 -2.59 30.16 6.12
N ARG A 306 -1.79 29.16 5.72
CA ARG A 306 -0.61 28.71 6.48
C ARG A 306 0.44 29.81 6.70
N ALA A 307 0.56 30.74 5.76
CA ALA A 307 1.42 31.91 5.87
C ALA A 307 0.83 33.02 6.77
N GLY A 308 -0.37 32.81 7.33
CA GLY A 308 -1.01 33.70 8.30
C GLY A 308 -1.86 34.80 7.67
N HIS A 309 -2.21 34.69 6.39
CA HIS A 309 -3.09 35.65 5.73
C HIS A 309 -4.52 35.56 6.29
N ASP A 310 -5.18 36.72 6.36
CA ASP A 310 -6.63 36.80 6.58
C ASP A 310 -7.39 36.57 5.28
N LEU A 311 -8.72 36.60 5.32
CA LEU A 311 -9.56 36.32 4.16
C LEU A 311 -9.25 37.23 2.97
N ASP A 312 -9.04 38.54 3.20
CA ASP A 312 -8.74 39.47 2.12
C ASP A 312 -7.36 39.18 1.52
N GLY A 313 -6.38 38.80 2.35
CA GLY A 313 -5.07 38.33 1.88
C GLY A 313 -5.13 37.02 1.11
N VAL A 314 -6.00 36.08 1.50
CA VAL A 314 -6.23 34.82 0.76
C VAL A 314 -6.86 35.10 -0.60
N ILE A 315 -7.87 35.98 -0.65
CA ILE A 315 -8.49 36.39 -1.91
C ILE A 315 -7.46 37.02 -2.83
N ALA A 316 -6.65 37.96 -2.31
CA ALA A 316 -5.58 38.57 -3.10
C ALA A 316 -4.60 37.53 -3.63
N ALA A 317 -4.16 36.57 -2.82
CA ALA A 317 -3.25 35.51 -3.26
C ALA A 317 -3.86 34.63 -4.38
N VAL A 318 -5.15 34.29 -4.27
CA VAL A 318 -5.85 33.51 -5.30
C VAL A 318 -6.00 34.32 -6.59
N THR A 319 -6.40 35.59 -6.51
CA THR A 319 -6.56 36.46 -7.67
C THR A 319 -5.21 36.78 -8.34
N ASP A 320 -4.13 36.91 -7.57
CA ASP A 320 -2.78 37.14 -8.11
C ASP A 320 -2.29 35.93 -8.92
N GLU A 321 -2.61 34.70 -8.50
CA GLU A 321 -2.21 33.46 -9.18
C GLU A 321 -3.09 33.16 -10.40
N PHE A 322 -4.42 33.24 -10.26
CA PHE A 322 -5.37 32.76 -11.25
C PHE A 322 -6.06 33.87 -12.06
N GLY A 323 -5.88 35.13 -11.66
CA GLY A 323 -6.64 36.26 -12.19
C GLY A 323 -8.04 36.39 -11.59
N GLU A 324 -8.73 37.47 -11.95
CA GLU A 324 -10.14 37.67 -11.57
C GLU A 324 -11.04 36.59 -12.21
N PRO A 325 -12.01 36.04 -11.47
CA PRO A 325 -12.88 35.01 -12.01
C PRO A 325 -13.71 35.58 -13.17
N PRO A 326 -13.87 34.84 -14.29
CA PRO A 326 -14.64 35.30 -15.44
C PRO A 326 -16.13 35.49 -15.10
N HIS A 327 -16.62 34.76 -14.10
CA HIS A 327 -17.99 34.82 -13.58
C HIS A 327 -17.99 34.66 -12.05
N GLY A 328 -18.84 35.41 -11.36
CA GLY A 328 -18.98 35.36 -9.91
C GLY A 328 -18.08 36.36 -9.18
N ASP A 329 -18.06 36.26 -7.85
CA ASP A 329 -17.23 37.08 -6.96
C ASP A 329 -16.09 36.22 -6.41
N ALA A 330 -14.85 36.69 -6.53
CA ALA A 330 -13.67 36.02 -6.02
C ALA A 330 -13.82 35.69 -4.52
N ARG A 331 -14.42 36.59 -3.74
CA ARG A 331 -14.69 36.37 -2.32
C ARG A 331 -15.57 35.13 -2.10
N MET A 332 -16.69 35.03 -2.81
CA MET A 332 -17.62 33.92 -2.66
C MET A 332 -16.98 32.58 -3.04
N ILE A 333 -16.15 32.56 -4.09
CA ILE A 333 -15.44 31.34 -4.54
C ILE A 333 -14.42 30.89 -3.49
N VAL A 334 -13.65 31.84 -2.93
CA VAL A 334 -12.68 31.57 -1.86
C VAL A 334 -13.37 31.09 -0.58
N GLU A 335 -14.41 31.79 -0.13
CA GLU A 335 -15.18 31.39 1.06
C GLU A 335 -15.78 29.99 0.89
N SER A 336 -16.38 29.69 -0.27
CA SER A 336 -16.92 28.35 -0.57
C SER A 336 -15.83 27.27 -0.56
N THR A 337 -14.62 27.59 -1.03
CA THR A 337 -13.48 26.66 -0.99
C THR A 337 -13.02 26.44 0.45
N MET A 338 -12.95 27.50 1.26
CA MET A 338 -12.61 27.40 2.68
C MET A 338 -13.63 26.54 3.44
N ASP A 339 -14.92 26.69 3.15
CA ASP A 339 -15.98 25.86 3.75
C ASP A 339 -15.85 24.39 3.35
N GLN A 340 -15.47 24.09 2.10
CA GLN A 340 -15.15 22.72 1.67
C GLN A 340 -13.94 22.16 2.44
N LEU A 341 -12.87 22.95 2.60
CA LEU A 341 -11.70 22.53 3.37
C LEU A 341 -12.03 22.29 4.85
N VAL A 342 -13.00 23.04 5.42
CA VAL A 342 -13.54 22.76 6.76
C VAL A 342 -14.34 21.47 6.79
N GLY A 343 -15.23 21.25 5.80
CA GLY A 343 -16.02 20.02 5.68
C GLY A 343 -15.16 18.75 5.54
N GLU A 344 -14.01 18.88 4.87
CA GLU A 344 -13.02 17.82 4.73
C GLU A 344 -12.09 17.69 5.95
N GLY A 345 -12.16 18.61 6.93
CA GLY A 345 -11.32 18.59 8.13
C GLY A 345 -9.86 18.95 7.88
N ILE A 346 -9.56 19.63 6.78
CA ILE A 346 -8.26 20.25 6.47
C ILE A 346 -8.10 21.55 7.25
N LEU A 347 -9.21 22.28 7.41
CA LEU A 347 -9.32 23.45 8.26
C LEU A 347 -10.32 23.16 9.39
N ALA A 348 -10.18 23.84 10.51
CA ALA A 348 -11.20 23.97 11.53
C ALA A 348 -11.79 25.39 11.43
N GLY A 349 -13.11 25.49 11.29
CA GLY A 349 -13.83 26.76 11.41
C GLY A 349 -14.20 27.04 12.86
N ALA A 350 -14.14 28.32 13.27
CA ALA A 350 -14.67 28.82 14.53
C ALA A 350 -16.14 29.22 14.40
#